data_AF-A0A1G7SN60-F1
#
_entry.id   AF-A0A1G7SN60-F1
#
_cell.length_a   1.000
_cell.length_b   1.000
_cell.length_c   1.000
_cell.angle_alpha   90.00
_cell.angle_beta   90.00
_cell.angle_gamma   90.00
#
_symmetry.space_group_name_H-M   'P 1'
#
loop_
_entity.id
_entity.type
_entity.pdbx_description
1 polymer ?
#
loop_
_entity_poly.entity_id
_entity_poly.type
_entity_poly.pdbx_seq_one_letter_code
_entity_poly.pdbx_strand_id
1 'polypeptide(L)'
;MQAKGGTKKNNYFYIAIILLLLVFLSSSFAYFYLMLNSKVIAKGIFVNGISIGGMTKEEAVNFLKNKIKLPSFSITAKYQDKDFVITSEDINLSYSYQEMVDEAYKIGREGNPIERVREIYVTEKEGKYFSFYPKYDENKLKEFVDKISQEIDKEPVNAKIKITGGVKQITPDVEGVKVDKEKTLKNLKQLIDELVKGKTEKTEVEIVAEKVEAKISKSMLEMINGRISTFSTVFNLQDVNRSGNLAVAARAVNGTLLLPGETFSLNKTLGPRIIENGYKEAPVIVGNKLVPDLGGGVCQIATTLYNAILRADIAITERYHHSFPVAYVPPGQDATISGDVLDLKILLNIPYILNPT
;
A
#
# COMPACT_ATOMS: atom_id res chain seq x y z
N MET A 1 -87.05 -38.97 66.74
CA MET A 1 -85.66 -39.45 66.66
C MET A 1 -85.22 -39.46 65.20
N GLN A 2 -84.30 -38.59 64.80
CA GLN A 2 -83.44 -38.76 63.61
C GLN A 2 -82.23 -37.85 63.82
N ALA A 3 -81.11 -38.45 64.22
CA ALA A 3 -79.84 -37.76 64.42
C ALA A 3 -79.04 -37.77 63.10
N LYS A 4 -78.68 -36.59 62.60
CA LYS A 4 -77.74 -36.42 61.50
C LYS A 4 -76.32 -36.61 62.02
N GLY A 5 -75.68 -37.75 61.71
CA GLY A 5 -74.28 -38.01 61.98
C GLY A 5 -73.39 -37.38 60.91
N GLY A 6 -72.75 -36.25 61.21
CA GLY A 6 -71.71 -35.65 60.37
C GLY A 6 -70.38 -36.37 60.57
N THR A 7 -69.84 -36.99 59.52
CA THR A 7 -68.50 -37.57 59.49
C THR A 7 -67.44 -36.47 59.53
N LYS A 8 -66.70 -36.34 60.64
CA LYS A 8 -65.48 -35.51 60.70
C LYS A 8 -64.44 -36.09 59.72
N LYS A 9 -64.19 -35.39 58.60
CA LYS A 9 -63.09 -35.71 57.68
C LYS A 9 -61.75 -35.66 58.44
N ASN A 10 -60.91 -36.68 58.23
CA ASN A 10 -59.57 -36.79 58.84
C ASN A 10 -58.61 -35.71 58.31
N ASN A 11 -58.56 -34.56 59.00
CA ASN A 11 -57.69 -33.44 58.64
C ASN A 11 -56.19 -33.79 58.63
N TYR A 12 -55.74 -34.76 59.44
CA TYR A 12 -54.35 -35.20 59.52
C TYR A 12 -53.82 -35.85 58.23
N PHE A 13 -54.68 -36.51 57.45
CA PHE A 13 -54.31 -37.12 56.17
C PHE A 13 -53.97 -36.06 55.11
N TYR A 14 -54.78 -35.01 55.04
CA TYR A 14 -54.52 -33.88 54.13
C TYR A 14 -53.27 -33.09 54.53
N ILE A 15 -53.02 -32.91 55.84
CA ILE A 15 -51.79 -32.28 56.35
C ILE A 15 -50.56 -33.08 55.93
N ALA A 16 -50.58 -34.42 56.04
CA ALA A 16 -49.48 -35.28 55.62
C ALA A 16 -49.20 -35.20 54.10
N ILE A 17 -50.25 -35.16 53.27
CA ILE A 17 -50.11 -34.98 51.81
C ILE A 17 -49.51 -33.62 51.48
N ILE A 18 -49.97 -32.55 52.14
CA ILE A 18 -49.43 -31.20 51.93
C ILE A 18 -47.96 -31.13 52.32
N LEU A 19 -47.57 -31.74 53.44
CA LEU A 19 -46.17 -31.81 53.87
C LEU A 19 -45.30 -32.58 52.86
N LEU A 20 -45.77 -33.72 52.35
CA LEU A 20 -45.10 -34.48 51.29
C LEU A 20 -44.94 -33.65 50.01
N LEU A 21 -45.98 -32.93 49.61
CA LEU A 21 -45.96 -32.07 48.43
C LEU A 21 -44.98 -30.90 48.61
N LEU A 22 -44.92 -30.31 49.79
CA LEU A 22 -43.98 -29.24 50.13
C LEU A 22 -42.53 -29.71 50.11
N VAL A 23 -42.25 -30.90 50.66
CA VAL A 23 -40.92 -31.52 50.61
C VAL A 23 -40.52 -31.85 49.16
N PHE A 24 -41.46 -32.33 48.35
CA PHE A 24 -41.21 -32.57 46.93
C PHE A 24 -40.93 -31.28 46.16
N LEU A 25 -41.74 -30.24 46.38
CA LEU A 25 -41.55 -28.92 45.75
C LEU A 25 -40.23 -28.27 46.19
N SER A 26 -39.86 -28.35 47.46
CA SER A 26 -38.59 -27.80 47.96
C SER A 26 -37.39 -28.56 47.41
N SER A 27 -37.46 -29.89 47.35
CA SER A 27 -36.41 -30.73 46.76
C SER A 27 -36.26 -30.48 45.27
N SER A 28 -37.38 -30.38 44.55
CA SER A 28 -37.42 -30.03 43.12
C SER A 28 -36.82 -28.64 42.88
N PHE A 29 -37.22 -27.65 43.67
CA PHE A 29 -36.67 -26.30 43.60
C PHE A 29 -35.16 -26.28 43.88
N ALA A 30 -34.69 -26.97 44.93
CA ALA A 30 -33.28 -27.08 45.25
C ALA A 30 -32.49 -27.75 44.11
N TYR A 31 -33.03 -28.80 43.50
CA TYR A 31 -32.43 -29.46 42.34
C TYR A 31 -32.30 -28.50 41.15
N PHE A 32 -33.37 -27.78 40.79
CA PHE A 32 -33.33 -26.80 39.71
C PHE A 32 -32.37 -25.64 40.02
N TYR A 33 -32.32 -25.19 41.28
CA TYR A 33 -31.40 -24.14 41.72
C TYR A 33 -29.93 -24.58 41.57
N LEU A 34 -29.59 -25.80 42.00
CA LEU A 34 -28.24 -26.36 41.84
C LEU A 34 -27.86 -26.54 40.37
N MET A 35 -28.81 -27.02 39.55
CA MET A 35 -28.61 -27.21 38.11
C MET A 35 -28.34 -25.86 37.40
N LEU A 36 -29.13 -24.84 37.69
CA LEU A 36 -29.01 -23.51 37.07
C LEU A 36 -27.79 -22.72 37.57
N ASN A 37 -27.28 -23.00 38.77
CA ASN A 37 -26.11 -22.33 39.34
C ASN A 37 -24.82 -23.16 39.25
N SER A 38 -24.83 -24.26 38.49
CA SER A 38 -23.65 -25.08 38.27
C SER A 38 -22.53 -24.31 37.57
N LYS A 39 -21.27 -24.54 37.98
CA LYS A 39 -20.07 -23.93 37.36
C LYS A 39 -19.50 -24.75 36.20
N VAL A 40 -20.11 -25.90 35.89
CA VAL A 40 -19.68 -26.76 34.79
C VAL A 40 -20.48 -26.48 33.52
N ILE A 41 -19.86 -26.78 32.38
CA ILE A 41 -20.46 -26.74 31.05
C ILE A 41 -21.59 -27.76 30.97
N ALA A 42 -22.71 -27.40 30.32
CA ALA A 42 -23.84 -28.30 30.16
C ALA A 42 -23.42 -29.61 29.47
N LYS A 43 -24.00 -30.73 29.91
CA LYS A 43 -23.75 -32.04 29.29
C LYS A 43 -24.26 -32.06 27.85
N GLY A 44 -23.65 -32.88 27.00
CA GLY A 44 -24.01 -32.98 25.59
C GLY A 44 -23.40 -31.89 24.69
N ILE A 45 -22.46 -31.07 25.20
CA ILE A 45 -21.75 -30.09 24.39
C ILE A 45 -20.47 -30.68 23.79
N PHE A 46 -20.32 -30.50 22.48
CA PHE A 46 -19.17 -30.92 21.69
C PHE A 46 -18.53 -29.70 21.01
N VAL A 47 -17.22 -29.54 21.15
CA VAL A 47 -16.40 -28.53 20.46
C VAL A 47 -15.46 -29.25 19.50
N ASN A 48 -15.57 -28.98 18.20
CA ASN A 48 -14.84 -29.66 17.14
C ASN A 48 -14.92 -31.20 17.26
N GLY A 49 -16.11 -31.71 17.62
CA GLY A 49 -16.38 -33.14 17.83
C GLY A 49 -15.92 -33.71 19.18
N ILE A 50 -15.30 -32.90 20.05
CA ILE A 50 -14.80 -33.33 21.36
C ILE A 50 -15.82 -32.95 22.44
N SER A 51 -16.27 -33.93 23.23
CA SER A 51 -17.17 -33.69 24.36
C SER A 51 -16.46 -32.95 25.50
N ILE A 52 -17.02 -31.82 25.93
CA ILE A 52 -16.54 -31.01 27.06
C ILE A 52 -17.60 -30.82 28.16
N GLY A 53 -18.77 -31.44 27.98
CA GLY A 53 -19.87 -31.34 28.92
C GLY A 53 -19.49 -31.91 30.29
N GLY A 54 -19.87 -31.21 31.36
CA GLY A 54 -19.56 -31.57 32.74
C GLY A 54 -18.20 -31.07 33.25
N MET A 55 -17.37 -30.47 32.40
CA MET A 55 -16.10 -29.83 32.80
C MET A 55 -16.34 -28.38 33.27
N THR A 56 -15.50 -27.88 34.17
CA THR A 56 -15.37 -26.44 34.39
C THR A 56 -14.72 -25.77 33.18
N LYS A 57 -14.81 -24.43 33.08
CA LYS A 57 -14.16 -23.69 31.98
C LYS A 57 -12.66 -23.96 31.89
N GLU A 58 -11.96 -23.94 33.03
CA GLU A 58 -10.51 -24.13 33.09
C GLU A 58 -10.11 -25.56 32.66
N GLU A 59 -10.83 -26.57 33.14
CA GLU A 59 -10.64 -27.96 32.74
C GLU A 59 -10.88 -28.13 31.23
N ALA A 60 -11.97 -27.57 30.70
CA ALA A 60 -12.30 -27.65 29.28
C ALA A 60 -11.23 -26.98 28.40
N VAL A 61 -10.71 -25.81 28.79
CA VAL A 61 -9.63 -25.13 28.06
C VAL A 61 -8.38 -26.01 28.00
N ASN A 62 -7.93 -26.55 29.13
CA ASN A 62 -6.75 -27.40 29.18
C ASN A 62 -6.96 -28.72 28.44
N PHE A 63 -8.16 -29.29 28.52
CA PHE A 63 -8.52 -30.51 27.82
C PHE A 63 -8.49 -30.31 26.30
N LEU A 64 -9.09 -29.23 25.79
CA LEU A 64 -9.10 -28.91 24.37
C LEU A 64 -7.69 -28.61 23.85
N LYS A 65 -6.85 -27.87 24.60
CA LYS A 65 -5.44 -27.62 24.24
C LYS A 65 -4.64 -28.90 24.02
N ASN A 66 -4.89 -29.93 24.81
CA ASN A 66 -4.18 -31.20 24.72
C ASN A 66 -4.77 -32.14 23.64
N LYS A 67 -6.04 -31.96 23.26
CA LYS A 67 -6.75 -32.86 22.34
C LYS A 67 -6.84 -32.35 20.91
N ILE A 68 -7.02 -31.04 20.71
CA ILE A 68 -7.12 -30.45 19.37
C ILE A 68 -5.72 -30.28 18.81
N LYS A 69 -5.44 -30.94 17.67
CA LYS A 69 -4.24 -30.69 16.89
C LYS A 69 -4.49 -29.55 15.91
N LEU A 70 -3.52 -28.66 15.78
CA LEU A 70 -3.54 -27.62 14.75
C LEU A 70 -3.33 -28.24 13.37
N PRO A 71 -4.04 -27.77 12.34
CA PRO A 71 -3.71 -28.09 10.94
C PRO A 71 -2.28 -27.65 10.64
N SER A 72 -1.51 -28.53 10.02
CA SER A 72 -0.17 -28.22 9.52
C SER A 72 -0.21 -28.21 8.00
N PHE A 73 0.21 -27.10 7.40
CA PHE A 73 0.28 -26.94 5.96
C PHE A 73 1.38 -25.95 5.57
N SER A 74 1.80 -26.03 4.31
CA SER A 74 2.69 -25.09 3.65
C SER A 74 2.02 -24.58 2.38
N ILE A 75 2.04 -23.27 2.16
CA ILE A 75 1.54 -22.63 0.94
C ILE A 75 2.73 -22.13 0.13
N THR A 76 2.75 -22.45 -1.16
CA THR A 76 3.73 -21.96 -2.13
C THR A 76 3.10 -20.85 -2.97
N ALA A 77 3.56 -19.62 -2.77
CA ALA A 77 3.22 -18.46 -3.58
C ALA A 77 4.19 -18.38 -4.78
N LYS A 78 3.66 -18.46 -6.00
CA LYS A 78 4.45 -18.59 -7.23
C LYS A 78 4.44 -17.30 -8.06
N TYR A 79 5.60 -16.93 -8.59
CA TYR A 79 5.76 -15.87 -9.60
C TYR A 79 6.84 -16.26 -10.61
N GLN A 80 6.44 -16.56 -11.85
CA GLN A 80 7.36 -17.06 -12.89
C GLN A 80 8.16 -18.27 -12.38
N ASP A 81 9.49 -18.17 -12.32
CA ASP A 81 10.40 -19.23 -11.85
C ASP A 81 10.72 -19.11 -10.33
N LYS A 82 10.04 -18.22 -9.60
CA LYS A 82 10.26 -17.98 -8.17
C LYS A 82 9.14 -18.58 -7.33
N ASP A 83 9.54 -19.27 -6.27
CA ASP A 83 8.64 -19.88 -5.29
C ASP A 83 8.92 -19.31 -3.89
N PHE A 84 7.86 -18.87 -3.22
CA PHE A 84 7.90 -18.36 -1.85
C PHE A 84 7.02 -19.23 -0.96
N VAL A 85 7.59 -19.79 0.11
CA VAL A 85 6.87 -20.70 0.99
C VAL A 85 6.53 -20.01 2.31
N ILE A 86 5.28 -20.17 2.75
CA ILE A 86 4.81 -19.80 4.09
C ILE A 86 4.10 -20.98 4.73
N THR A 87 4.38 -21.24 6.00
CA THR A 87 3.80 -22.36 6.75
C THR A 87 2.74 -21.90 7.75
N SER A 88 1.94 -22.84 8.25
CA SER A 88 1.01 -22.61 9.36
C SER A 88 1.72 -22.10 10.64
N GLU A 89 3.00 -22.42 10.82
CA GLU A 89 3.81 -21.95 11.95
C GLU A 89 4.22 -20.48 11.76
N ASP A 90 4.63 -20.10 10.55
CA ASP A 90 5.04 -18.72 10.23
C ASP A 90 3.93 -17.69 10.45
N ILE A 91 2.66 -18.11 10.26
CA ILE A 91 1.47 -17.27 10.48
C ILE A 91 0.90 -17.38 11.90
N ASN A 92 1.60 -18.04 12.83
CA ASN A 92 1.15 -18.24 14.21
C ASN A 92 -0.28 -18.81 14.30
N LEU A 93 -0.59 -19.82 13.48
CA LEU A 93 -1.92 -20.44 13.45
C LEU A 93 -2.28 -20.99 14.83
N SER A 94 -3.41 -20.56 15.40
CA SER A 94 -3.80 -20.91 16.76
C SER A 94 -5.31 -20.92 16.97
N TYR A 95 -5.78 -21.74 17.91
CA TYR A 95 -7.16 -21.73 18.37
C TYR A 95 -7.33 -20.80 19.58
N SER A 96 -8.42 -20.02 19.60
CA SER A 96 -8.83 -19.26 20.79
C SER A 96 -9.62 -20.15 21.75
N TYR A 97 -8.93 -21.00 22.52
CA TYR A 97 -9.56 -21.97 23.43
C TYR A 97 -10.50 -21.33 24.45
N GLN A 98 -10.16 -20.13 24.91
CA GLN A 98 -11.00 -19.40 25.86
C GLN A 98 -12.34 -19.01 25.21
N GLU A 99 -12.32 -18.42 24.01
CA GLU A 99 -13.54 -18.09 23.26
C GLU A 99 -14.40 -19.32 22.97
N MET A 100 -13.78 -20.43 22.56
CA MET A 100 -14.50 -21.68 22.27
C MET A 100 -15.28 -22.19 23.48
N VAL A 101 -14.63 -22.18 24.65
CA VAL A 101 -15.22 -22.63 25.91
C VAL A 101 -16.25 -21.63 26.44
N ASP A 102 -15.98 -20.33 26.31
CA ASP A 102 -16.91 -19.30 26.76
C ASP A 102 -18.23 -19.33 25.97
N GLU A 103 -18.16 -19.56 24.65
CA GLU A 103 -19.34 -19.72 23.81
C GLU A 103 -20.13 -20.98 24.18
N ALA A 104 -19.43 -22.10 24.38
CA ALA A 104 -20.04 -23.33 24.87
C ALA A 104 -20.70 -23.16 26.26
N TYR A 105 -20.10 -22.37 27.15
CA TYR A 105 -20.59 -22.18 28.52
C TYR A 105 -21.87 -21.34 28.60
N LYS A 106 -22.22 -20.55 27.58
CA LYS A 106 -23.47 -19.76 27.55
C LYS A 106 -24.72 -20.63 27.56
N ILE A 107 -24.62 -21.87 27.11
CA ILE A 107 -25.74 -22.82 27.03
C ILE A 107 -26.32 -23.09 28.42
N GLY A 108 -27.60 -22.80 28.60
CA GLY A 108 -28.27 -22.91 29.89
C GLY A 108 -27.96 -21.78 30.88
N ARG A 109 -27.40 -20.67 30.40
CA ARG A 109 -27.02 -19.49 31.23
C ARG A 109 -27.67 -18.19 30.76
N GLU A 110 -28.23 -18.14 29.56
CA GLU A 110 -28.92 -16.98 29.00
C GLU A 110 -30.44 -17.19 29.01
N GLY A 111 -31.21 -16.10 29.16
CA GLY A 111 -32.68 -16.15 29.19
C GLY A 111 -33.29 -16.43 30.56
N ASN A 112 -34.60 -16.72 30.58
CA ASN A 112 -35.32 -16.97 31.83
C ASN A 112 -35.08 -18.40 32.37
N PRO A 113 -35.38 -18.69 33.65
CA PRO A 113 -35.07 -19.99 34.25
C PRO A 113 -35.71 -21.19 33.53
N ILE A 114 -36.90 -21.04 32.94
CA ILE A 114 -37.60 -22.13 32.24
C ILE A 114 -36.90 -22.44 30.92
N GLU A 115 -36.52 -21.40 30.16
CA GLU A 115 -35.76 -21.53 28.92
C GLU A 115 -34.42 -22.22 29.16
N ARG A 116 -33.70 -21.79 30.20
CA ARG A 116 -32.40 -22.36 30.57
C ARG A 116 -32.49 -23.84 30.92
N VAL A 117 -33.49 -24.25 31.69
CA VAL A 117 -33.72 -25.68 32.01
C VAL A 117 -34.03 -26.48 30.74
N ARG A 118 -34.90 -25.96 29.87
CA ARG A 118 -35.23 -26.60 28.59
C ARG A 118 -33.99 -26.76 27.72
N GLU A 119 -33.18 -25.71 27.60
CA GLU A 119 -31.97 -25.73 26.76
C GLU A 119 -30.96 -26.76 27.26
N ILE A 120 -30.72 -26.84 28.58
CA ILE A 120 -29.82 -27.86 29.16
C ILE A 120 -30.34 -29.27 28.88
N TYR A 121 -31.64 -29.50 29.08
CA TYR A 121 -32.24 -30.83 28.85
C TYR A 121 -32.17 -31.26 27.39
N VAL A 122 -32.52 -30.36 26.46
CA VAL A 122 -32.42 -30.63 25.01
C VAL A 122 -30.98 -30.88 24.61
N THR A 123 -30.04 -30.06 25.09
CA THR A 123 -28.61 -30.22 24.80
C THR A 123 -28.06 -31.55 25.30
N GLU A 124 -28.47 -32.00 26.49
CA GLU A 124 -28.03 -33.29 27.03
C GLU A 124 -28.59 -34.48 26.22
N LYS A 125 -29.80 -34.35 25.64
CA LYS A 125 -30.46 -35.40 24.87
C LYS A 125 -30.01 -35.46 23.40
N GLU A 126 -29.98 -34.32 22.73
CA GLU A 126 -29.74 -34.22 21.29
C GLU A 126 -28.28 -33.91 20.96
N GLY A 127 -27.54 -33.35 21.92
CA GLY A 127 -26.19 -32.84 21.71
C GLY A 127 -26.19 -31.48 21.03
N LYS A 128 -25.21 -30.63 21.38
CA LYS A 128 -24.97 -29.35 20.70
C LYS A 128 -23.52 -29.28 20.25
N TYR A 129 -23.33 -29.00 18.97
CA TYR A 129 -22.03 -29.09 18.29
C TYR A 129 -21.57 -27.70 17.88
N PHE A 130 -20.39 -27.31 18.34
CA PHE A 130 -19.72 -26.08 17.94
C PHE A 130 -18.52 -26.40 17.06
N SER A 131 -18.42 -25.70 15.93
CA SER A 131 -17.30 -25.82 15.00
C SER A 131 -16.54 -24.51 14.97
N PHE A 132 -15.30 -24.54 15.43
CA PHE A 132 -14.37 -23.42 15.45
C PHE A 132 -13.18 -23.71 14.55
N TYR A 133 -12.67 -22.64 13.94
CA TYR A 133 -11.52 -22.67 13.07
C TYR A 133 -10.37 -21.87 13.72
N PRO A 134 -9.12 -22.32 13.59
CA PRO A 134 -7.98 -21.57 14.06
C PRO A 134 -7.88 -20.22 13.33
N LYS A 135 -7.39 -19.22 14.05
CA LYS A 135 -7.07 -17.89 13.53
C LYS A 135 -5.56 -17.81 13.29
N TYR A 136 -5.15 -16.89 12.44
CA TYR A 136 -3.74 -16.62 12.13
C TYR A 136 -3.42 -15.14 12.30
N ASP A 137 -2.14 -14.83 12.44
CA ASP A 137 -1.64 -13.46 12.52
C ASP A 137 -1.60 -12.82 11.13
N GLU A 138 -2.52 -11.89 10.87
CA GLU A 138 -2.56 -11.17 9.60
C GLU A 138 -1.31 -10.33 9.32
N ASN A 139 -0.59 -9.88 10.36
CA ASN A 139 0.62 -9.10 10.18
C ASN A 139 1.76 -9.98 9.64
N LYS A 140 1.84 -11.24 10.06
CA LYS A 140 2.81 -12.20 9.51
C LYS A 140 2.58 -12.44 8.02
N LEU A 141 1.31 -12.49 7.60
CA LEU A 141 0.97 -12.63 6.19
C LEU A 141 1.33 -11.37 5.38
N LYS A 142 1.14 -10.18 5.95
CA LYS A 142 1.59 -8.91 5.34
C LYS A 142 3.11 -8.85 5.23
N GLU A 143 3.83 -9.18 6.29
CA GLU A 143 5.30 -9.25 6.30
C GLU A 143 5.83 -10.21 5.22
N PHE A 144 5.15 -11.34 5.00
CA PHE A 144 5.48 -12.28 3.93
C PHE A 144 5.27 -11.67 2.53
N VAL A 145 4.13 -11.03 2.29
CA VAL A 145 3.85 -10.35 1.01
C VAL A 145 4.80 -9.16 0.78
N ASP A 146 5.21 -8.46 1.84
CA ASP A 146 6.21 -7.39 1.76
C ASP A 146 7.58 -7.91 1.35
N LYS A 147 8.02 -9.08 1.88
CA LYS A 147 9.25 -9.74 1.45
C LYS A 147 9.19 -10.16 -0.03
N ILE A 148 8.05 -10.71 -0.46
CA ILE A 148 7.81 -11.07 -1.87
C ILE A 148 7.98 -9.83 -2.76
N SER A 149 7.32 -8.73 -2.39
CA SER A 149 7.41 -7.45 -3.10
C SER A 149 8.85 -6.92 -3.15
N GLN A 150 9.61 -6.99 -2.07
CA GLN A 150 11.03 -6.56 -2.07
C GLN A 150 11.90 -7.34 -3.06
N GLU A 151 11.56 -8.60 -3.38
CA GLU A 151 12.34 -9.45 -4.28
C GLU A 151 11.86 -9.43 -5.74
N ILE A 152 10.58 -9.11 -5.96
CA ILE A 152 9.96 -9.07 -7.28
C ILE A 152 9.92 -7.65 -7.84
N ASP A 153 9.67 -6.65 -7.00
CA ASP A 153 9.47 -5.28 -7.43
C ASP A 153 10.75 -4.75 -8.10
N LYS A 154 10.56 -4.24 -9.32
CA LYS A 154 11.60 -3.63 -10.13
C LYS A 154 11.06 -2.33 -10.68
N GLU A 155 11.71 -1.23 -10.34
CA GLU A 155 11.39 0.06 -10.92
C GLU A 155 11.66 0.04 -12.44
N PRO A 156 10.79 0.65 -13.25
CA PRO A 156 11.03 0.77 -14.68
C PRO A 156 12.25 1.63 -14.96
N VAL A 157 12.97 1.32 -16.04
CA VAL A 157 14.14 2.08 -16.48
C VAL A 157 13.77 2.87 -17.72
N ASN A 158 13.86 4.20 -17.61
CA ASN A 158 13.63 5.10 -18.73
C ASN A 158 14.64 4.89 -19.86
N ALA A 159 14.14 5.01 -21.10
CA ALA A 159 14.96 5.07 -22.29
C ALA A 159 15.89 6.30 -22.24
N LYS A 160 17.04 6.19 -22.91
CA LYS A 160 18.03 7.27 -23.00
C LYS A 160 18.35 7.57 -24.45
N ILE A 161 18.59 8.84 -24.76
CA ILE A 161 19.03 9.29 -26.07
C ILE A 161 20.36 10.02 -25.97
N LYS A 162 21.27 9.72 -26.89
CA LYS A 162 22.49 10.49 -27.13
C LYS A 162 22.57 10.85 -28.61
N ILE A 163 22.81 12.12 -28.90
CA ILE A 163 23.00 12.62 -30.27
C ILE A 163 24.47 13.04 -30.41
N THR A 164 25.20 12.45 -31.37
CA THR A 164 26.61 12.77 -31.62
C THR A 164 26.84 12.88 -33.12
N GLY A 165 27.29 14.05 -33.60
CA GLY A 165 27.48 14.29 -35.04
C GLY A 165 26.20 14.13 -35.87
N GLY A 166 25.02 14.36 -35.28
CA GLY A 166 23.72 14.14 -35.91
C GLY A 166 23.22 12.68 -35.87
N VAL A 167 24.03 11.73 -35.40
CA VAL A 167 23.63 10.33 -35.22
C VAL A 167 22.94 10.15 -33.88
N LYS A 168 21.72 9.60 -33.92
CA LYS A 168 20.91 9.28 -32.74
C LYS A 168 21.23 7.86 -32.25
N GLN A 169 21.58 7.75 -30.98
CA GLN A 169 21.74 6.48 -30.26
C GLN A 169 20.69 6.42 -29.15
N ILE A 170 19.77 5.47 -29.23
CA ILE A 170 18.73 5.26 -28.20
C ILE A 170 19.03 3.96 -27.46
N THR A 171 19.13 4.06 -26.14
CA THR A 171 19.05 2.91 -25.25
C THR A 171 17.58 2.71 -24.89
N PRO A 172 16.99 1.53 -25.16
CA PRO A 172 15.58 1.27 -24.92
C PRO A 172 15.24 1.32 -23.42
N ASP A 173 13.97 1.60 -23.13
CA ASP A 173 13.39 1.46 -21.81
C ASP A 173 13.20 -0.01 -21.43
N VAL A 174 13.10 -0.25 -20.13
CA VAL A 174 12.80 -1.57 -19.56
C VAL A 174 11.58 -1.43 -18.66
N GLU A 175 10.57 -2.26 -18.90
CA GLU A 175 9.39 -2.34 -18.05
C GLU A 175 9.78 -2.73 -16.63
N GLY A 176 9.15 -2.06 -15.67
CA GLY A 176 9.18 -2.44 -14.27
C GLY A 176 8.14 -3.50 -13.98
N VAL A 177 8.21 -4.04 -12.77
CA VAL A 177 7.24 -4.98 -12.21
C VAL A 177 6.91 -4.52 -10.81
N LYS A 178 5.63 -4.57 -10.44
CA LYS A 178 5.18 -4.26 -9.09
C LYS A 178 4.15 -5.28 -8.62
N VAL A 179 4.39 -5.89 -7.47
CA VAL A 179 3.47 -6.81 -6.84
C VAL A 179 2.22 -6.06 -6.37
N ASP A 180 1.05 -6.56 -6.77
CA ASP A 180 -0.22 -6.17 -6.18
C ASP A 180 -0.37 -6.89 -4.84
N LYS A 181 0.09 -6.21 -3.79
CA LYS A 181 0.09 -6.72 -2.43
C LYS A 181 -1.32 -7.04 -1.95
N GLU A 182 -2.31 -6.23 -2.32
CA GLU A 182 -3.68 -6.39 -1.85
C GLU A 182 -4.34 -7.62 -2.46
N LYS A 183 -4.23 -7.80 -3.78
CA LYS A 183 -4.76 -9.00 -4.46
C LYS A 183 -4.02 -10.26 -4.01
N THR A 184 -2.69 -10.20 -3.89
CA THR A 184 -1.88 -11.34 -3.43
C THR A 184 -2.26 -11.74 -1.99
N LEU A 185 -2.40 -10.76 -1.09
CA LEU A 185 -2.84 -11.00 0.28
C LEU A 185 -4.24 -11.60 0.33
N LYS A 186 -5.17 -11.08 -0.48
CA LYS A 186 -6.54 -11.60 -0.58
C LYS A 186 -6.56 -13.07 -1.02
N ASN A 187 -5.77 -13.42 -2.05
CA ASN A 187 -5.69 -14.80 -2.54
C ASN A 187 -5.10 -15.75 -1.48
N LEU A 188 -4.06 -15.31 -0.77
CA LEU A 188 -3.48 -16.06 0.35
C LEU A 188 -4.51 -16.29 1.47
N LYS A 189 -5.21 -15.24 1.91
CA LYS A 189 -6.24 -15.33 2.96
C LYS A 189 -7.34 -16.31 2.57
N GLN A 190 -7.82 -16.23 1.32
CA GLN A 190 -8.84 -17.14 0.82
C GLN A 190 -8.35 -18.60 0.87
N LEU A 191 -7.12 -18.87 0.42
CA LEU A 191 -6.57 -20.22 0.42
C LEU A 191 -6.39 -20.77 1.84
N ILE A 192 -5.86 -19.96 2.77
CA ILE A 192 -5.72 -20.33 4.19
C ILE A 192 -7.09 -20.67 4.79
N ASP A 193 -8.10 -19.85 4.53
CA ASP A 193 -9.46 -20.08 5.02
C ASP A 193 -10.06 -21.39 4.51
N GLU A 194 -9.82 -21.74 3.24
CA GLU A 194 -10.28 -22.99 2.64
C GLU A 194 -9.53 -24.21 3.22
N LEU A 195 -8.21 -24.11 3.39
CA LEU A 195 -7.37 -25.15 4.00
C LEU A 195 -7.79 -25.43 5.43
N VAL A 196 -7.96 -24.38 6.23
CA VAL A 196 -8.35 -24.47 7.64
C VAL A 196 -9.75 -25.07 7.80
N LYS A 197 -10.65 -24.82 6.85
CA LYS A 197 -12.00 -25.41 6.81
C LYS A 197 -12.05 -26.82 6.21
N GLY A 198 -10.91 -27.36 5.78
CA GLY A 198 -10.84 -28.67 5.11
C GLY A 198 -11.58 -28.70 3.78
N LYS A 199 -11.74 -27.56 3.10
CA LYS A 199 -12.46 -27.43 1.82
C LYS A 199 -11.58 -27.68 0.59
N THR A 200 -10.26 -27.66 0.76
CA THR A 200 -9.29 -27.81 -0.33
C THR A 200 -8.03 -28.48 0.19
N GLU A 201 -7.33 -29.17 -0.71
CA GLU A 201 -5.95 -29.67 -0.50
C GLU A 201 -4.95 -28.83 -1.31
N LYS A 202 -5.41 -27.79 -2.00
CA LYS A 202 -4.55 -26.91 -2.80
C LYS A 202 -3.60 -26.15 -1.87
N THR A 203 -2.31 -26.20 -2.19
CA THR A 203 -1.24 -25.53 -1.44
C THR A 203 -0.49 -24.49 -2.27
N GLU A 204 -1.02 -24.12 -3.43
CA GLU A 204 -0.36 -23.18 -4.34
C GLU A 204 -1.23 -21.95 -4.59
N VAL A 205 -0.60 -20.78 -4.64
CA VAL A 205 -1.26 -19.51 -4.97
C VAL A 205 -0.39 -18.71 -5.93
N GLU A 206 -1.02 -18.02 -6.89
CA GLU A 206 -0.31 -17.15 -7.80
C GLU A 206 -0.13 -15.75 -7.18
N ILE A 207 1.10 -15.23 -7.25
CA ILE A 207 1.40 -13.84 -6.88
C ILE A 207 0.93 -12.94 -8.01
N VAL A 208 0.09 -11.96 -7.66
CA VAL A 208 -0.42 -11.00 -8.64
C VAL A 208 0.59 -9.86 -8.73
N ALA A 209 1.13 -9.63 -9.93
CA ALA A 209 2.00 -8.50 -10.21
C ALA A 209 1.61 -7.80 -11.51
N GLU A 210 1.81 -6.50 -11.53
CA GLU A 210 1.47 -5.64 -12.66
C GLU A 210 2.77 -5.10 -13.28
N LYS A 211 2.77 -4.95 -14.61
CA LYS A 211 3.85 -4.29 -15.32
C LYS A 211 3.75 -2.79 -15.11
N VAL A 212 4.89 -2.14 -14.88
CA VAL A 212 4.97 -0.69 -14.74
C VAL A 212 5.73 -0.15 -15.94
N GLU A 213 5.08 0.69 -16.75
CA GLU A 213 5.73 1.32 -17.90
C GLU A 213 6.73 2.38 -17.45
N ALA A 214 7.82 2.52 -18.21
CA ALA A 214 8.76 3.62 -18.01
C ALA A 214 8.14 4.96 -18.39
N LYS A 215 8.46 6.03 -17.64
CA LYS A 215 7.98 7.39 -17.95
C LYS A 215 8.42 7.85 -19.33
N ILE A 216 9.61 7.44 -19.76
CA ILE A 216 10.18 7.76 -21.07
C ILE A 216 10.47 6.45 -21.79
N SER A 217 9.71 6.19 -22.85
CA SER A 217 9.89 5.00 -23.68
C SER A 217 10.83 5.25 -24.87
N LYS A 218 11.30 4.17 -25.48
CA LYS A 218 12.07 4.20 -26.72
C LYS A 218 11.27 4.85 -27.83
N SER A 219 9.98 4.53 -27.95
CA SER A 219 9.08 5.09 -28.97
C SER A 219 8.94 6.62 -28.81
N MET A 220 8.94 7.12 -27.57
CA MET A 220 8.98 8.57 -27.31
C MET A 220 10.24 9.24 -27.86
N LEU A 221 11.41 8.62 -27.66
CA LEU A 221 12.69 9.16 -28.16
C LEU A 221 12.88 8.95 -29.67
N GLU A 222 12.19 7.97 -30.25
CA GLU A 222 12.16 7.76 -31.70
C GLU A 222 11.48 8.92 -32.44
N MET A 223 10.50 9.57 -31.80
CA MET A 223 9.88 10.83 -32.25
C MET A 223 10.81 12.05 -32.19
N ILE A 224 12.11 11.90 -31.96
CA ILE A 224 13.07 12.98 -32.20
C ILE A 224 13.69 12.72 -33.58
N ASN A 225 13.22 13.43 -34.61
CA ASN A 225 13.61 13.20 -36.01
C ASN A 225 14.59 14.22 -36.59
N GLY A 226 14.91 15.31 -35.89
CA GLY A 226 15.81 16.31 -36.43
C GLY A 226 15.90 17.59 -35.61
N ARG A 227 16.67 18.53 -36.15
CA ARG A 227 16.84 19.87 -35.58
C ARG A 227 15.70 20.77 -36.08
N ILE A 228 14.87 21.25 -35.15
CA ILE A 228 13.74 22.13 -35.45
C ILE A 228 14.13 23.60 -35.66
N SER A 229 15.20 24.07 -35.01
CA SER A 229 15.68 25.44 -35.12
C SER A 229 17.14 25.57 -34.71
N THR A 230 17.77 26.67 -35.10
CA THR A 230 19.12 27.04 -34.69
C THR A 230 19.27 28.56 -34.62
N PHE A 231 20.09 29.01 -33.69
CA PHE A 231 20.57 30.39 -33.60
C PHE A 231 22.02 30.39 -33.11
N SER A 232 22.76 31.44 -33.42
CA SER A 232 24.15 31.57 -33.01
C SER A 232 24.46 33.02 -32.74
N THR A 233 25.28 33.25 -31.72
CA THR A 233 25.84 34.55 -31.37
C THR A 233 27.36 34.47 -31.40
N VAL A 234 28.03 35.60 -31.61
CA VAL A 234 29.50 35.67 -31.63
C VAL A 234 30.04 36.15 -30.28
N PHE A 235 31.23 35.70 -29.92
CA PHE A 235 31.93 36.13 -28.72
C PHE A 235 33.44 36.15 -28.97
N ASN A 236 34.16 36.95 -28.17
CA ASN A 236 35.61 37.08 -28.27
C ASN A 236 36.32 35.96 -27.48
N LEU A 237 37.05 35.11 -28.19
CA LEU A 237 37.82 34.02 -27.58
C LEU A 237 38.98 34.51 -26.70
N GLN A 238 39.45 35.74 -26.89
CA GLN A 238 40.49 36.34 -26.05
C GLN A 238 39.97 36.68 -24.64
N ASP A 239 38.65 36.81 -24.46
CA ASP A 239 38.03 36.96 -23.15
C ASP A 239 37.92 35.58 -22.48
N VAL A 240 39.05 35.05 -22.00
CA VAL A 240 39.19 33.65 -21.56
C VAL A 240 38.18 33.28 -20.47
N ASN A 241 38.00 34.12 -19.45
CA ASN A 241 37.06 33.84 -18.36
C ASN A 241 35.60 33.84 -18.84
N ARG A 242 35.22 34.85 -19.64
CA ARG A 242 33.89 34.98 -20.22
C ARG A 242 33.57 33.79 -21.14
N SER A 243 34.52 33.42 -22.01
CA SER A 243 34.40 32.27 -22.91
C SER A 243 34.28 30.96 -22.12
N GLY A 244 35.02 30.81 -21.02
CA GLY A 244 34.88 29.69 -20.09
C GLY A 244 33.47 29.60 -19.49
N ASN A 245 32.91 30.72 -19.03
CA ASN A 245 31.55 30.78 -18.50
C ASN A 245 30.50 30.37 -19.53
N LEU A 246 30.63 30.85 -20.78
CA LEU A 246 29.75 30.43 -21.87
C LEU A 246 29.82 28.92 -22.11
N ALA A 247 31.03 28.34 -22.09
CA ALA A 247 31.21 26.90 -22.28
C ALA A 247 30.63 26.07 -21.11
N VAL A 248 30.73 26.55 -19.88
CA VAL A 248 30.08 25.92 -18.70
C VAL A 248 28.56 25.94 -18.87
N ALA A 249 28.00 27.12 -19.14
CA ALA A 249 26.55 27.29 -19.30
C ALA A 249 25.98 26.50 -20.49
N ALA A 250 26.68 26.49 -21.63
CA ALA A 250 26.28 25.70 -22.80
C ALA A 250 26.28 24.19 -22.50
N ARG A 251 27.27 23.69 -21.74
CA ARG A 251 27.32 22.28 -21.31
C ARG A 251 26.17 21.92 -20.37
N ALA A 252 25.77 22.82 -19.48
CA ALA A 252 24.65 22.60 -18.57
C ALA A 252 23.30 22.50 -19.31
N VAL A 253 23.11 23.28 -20.39
CA VAL A 253 21.91 23.22 -21.23
C VAL A 253 21.92 22.00 -22.17
N ASN A 254 23.09 21.64 -22.69
CA ASN A 254 23.24 20.58 -23.68
C ASN A 254 22.80 19.21 -23.16
N GLY A 255 21.95 18.52 -23.93
CA GLY A 255 21.43 17.19 -23.57
C GLY A 255 20.19 17.22 -22.67
N THR A 256 19.63 18.39 -22.37
CA THR A 256 18.33 18.50 -21.69
C THR A 256 17.25 17.85 -22.56
N LEU A 257 16.57 16.85 -21.99
CA LEU A 257 15.35 16.28 -22.53
C LEU A 257 14.16 17.01 -21.91
N LEU A 258 13.31 17.61 -22.74
CA LEU A 258 12.10 18.30 -22.33
C LEU A 258 10.91 17.57 -22.96
N LEU A 259 9.98 17.08 -22.14
CA LEU A 259 8.77 16.42 -22.63
C LEU A 259 7.67 17.45 -22.91
N PRO A 260 6.72 17.18 -23.82
CA PRO A 260 5.58 18.05 -24.06
C PRO A 260 4.80 18.36 -22.78
N GLY A 261 4.46 19.63 -22.61
CA GLY A 261 3.85 20.17 -21.40
C GLY A 261 4.83 20.47 -20.27
N GLU A 262 6.10 20.08 -20.36
CA GLU A 262 7.12 20.45 -19.37
C GLU A 262 7.64 21.88 -19.62
N THR A 263 7.92 22.57 -18.51
CA THR A 263 8.54 23.90 -18.52
C THR A 263 10.04 23.77 -18.25
N PHE A 264 10.84 24.27 -19.18
CA PHE A 264 12.26 24.50 -19.00
C PHE A 264 12.50 25.85 -18.31
N SER A 265 13.44 25.88 -17.37
CA SER A 265 13.96 27.09 -16.72
C SER A 265 15.46 27.14 -16.91
N LEU A 266 15.96 28.24 -17.47
CA LEU A 266 17.38 28.40 -17.73
C LEU A 266 18.16 28.52 -16.42
N ASN A 267 17.68 29.31 -15.44
CA ASN A 267 18.34 29.41 -14.13
C ASN A 267 18.44 28.07 -13.42
N LYS A 268 17.35 27.29 -13.40
CA LYS A 268 17.34 25.95 -12.80
C LYS A 268 18.35 25.02 -13.47
N THR A 269 18.44 25.06 -14.80
CA THR A 269 19.34 24.22 -15.58
C THR A 269 20.80 24.60 -15.38
N LEU A 270 21.10 25.89 -15.27
CA LEU A 270 22.45 26.40 -15.07
C LEU A 270 22.99 26.23 -13.65
N GLY A 271 22.10 26.17 -12.65
CA GLY A 271 22.46 26.13 -11.24
C GLY A 271 23.12 27.43 -10.73
N PRO A 272 23.69 27.43 -9.52
CA PRO A 272 24.41 28.57 -8.95
C PRO A 272 25.64 28.98 -9.77
N ARG A 273 25.88 30.28 -9.93
CA ARG A 273 27.02 30.82 -10.72
C ARG A 273 28.22 31.04 -9.81
N ILE A 274 28.77 29.94 -9.33
CA ILE A 274 29.86 29.91 -8.34
C ILE A 274 31.11 29.22 -8.91
N ILE A 275 32.26 29.41 -8.25
CA ILE A 275 33.55 28.88 -8.69
C ILE A 275 33.55 27.35 -8.74
N GLU A 276 32.88 26.70 -7.79
CA GLU A 276 32.73 25.24 -7.68
C GLU A 276 32.02 24.63 -8.89
N ASN A 277 31.09 25.38 -9.49
CA ASN A 277 30.40 24.99 -10.72
C ASN A 277 31.21 25.35 -11.99
N GLY A 278 32.43 25.86 -11.82
CA GLY A 278 33.37 26.19 -12.89
C GLY A 278 33.21 27.61 -13.46
N TYR A 279 32.36 28.45 -12.86
CA TYR A 279 32.22 29.84 -13.28
C TYR A 279 33.39 30.70 -12.78
N LYS A 280 33.74 31.70 -13.57
CA LYS A 280 34.86 32.62 -13.36
C LYS A 280 34.36 34.06 -13.37
N GLU A 281 35.14 34.94 -12.77
CA GLU A 281 34.87 36.36 -12.77
C GLU A 281 35.05 36.95 -14.18
N ALA A 282 34.02 37.64 -14.65
CA ALA A 282 33.99 38.33 -15.92
C ALA A 282 33.00 39.51 -15.84
N PRO A 283 33.07 40.51 -16.74
CA PRO A 283 32.15 41.64 -16.70
C PRO A 283 30.67 41.22 -16.81
N VAL A 284 29.85 41.67 -15.87
CA VAL A 284 28.38 41.58 -15.81
C VAL A 284 27.79 42.98 -15.90
N ILE A 285 26.60 43.10 -16.49
CA ILE A 285 25.86 44.36 -16.57
C ILE A 285 25.02 44.51 -15.30
N VAL A 286 25.30 45.53 -14.49
CA VAL A 286 24.49 45.92 -13.33
C VAL A 286 24.04 47.37 -13.53
N GLY A 287 22.74 47.57 -13.75
CA GLY A 287 22.20 48.88 -14.15
C GLY A 287 22.73 49.30 -15.53
N ASN A 288 23.58 50.34 -15.56
CA ASN A 288 24.21 50.88 -16.78
C ASN A 288 25.72 50.68 -16.81
N LYS A 289 26.28 49.87 -15.89
CA LYS A 289 27.74 49.71 -15.73
C LYS A 289 28.14 48.25 -15.86
N LEU A 290 29.35 48.04 -16.37
CA LEU A 290 30.03 46.75 -16.34
C LEU A 290 30.80 46.62 -15.03
N VAL A 291 30.45 45.61 -14.25
CA VAL A 291 31.14 45.26 -13.00
C VAL A 291 31.64 43.82 -13.08
N PRO A 292 32.85 43.52 -12.60
CA PRO A 292 33.31 42.14 -12.48
C PRO A 292 32.40 41.34 -11.54
N ASP A 293 31.91 40.19 -11.99
CA ASP A 293 31.13 39.26 -11.17
C ASP A 293 31.24 37.82 -11.74
N LEU A 294 30.87 36.82 -10.95
CA LEU A 294 30.91 35.42 -11.36
C LEU A 294 29.85 35.12 -12.41
N GLY A 295 30.23 34.36 -13.45
CA GLY A 295 29.30 34.01 -14.52
C GLY A 295 29.06 35.13 -15.53
N GLY A 296 29.90 36.16 -15.56
CA GLY A 296 29.90 37.17 -16.62
C GLY A 296 29.87 36.56 -18.01
N GLY A 297 28.89 36.99 -18.81
CA GLY A 297 28.62 36.48 -20.16
C GLY A 297 27.43 35.51 -20.27
N VAL A 298 26.94 34.92 -19.18
CA VAL A 298 25.88 33.88 -19.23
C VAL A 298 24.57 34.36 -19.86
N CYS A 299 24.21 35.65 -19.76
CA CYS A 299 23.03 36.19 -20.46
C CYS A 299 23.08 36.03 -21.99
N GLN A 300 24.28 35.87 -22.57
CA GLN A 300 24.40 35.55 -24.00
C GLN A 300 23.87 34.14 -24.31
N ILE A 301 23.97 33.18 -23.38
CA ILE A 301 23.34 31.86 -23.53
C ILE A 301 21.81 31.99 -23.49
N ALA A 302 21.28 32.81 -22.58
CA ALA A 302 19.84 33.11 -22.53
C ALA A 302 19.36 33.70 -23.85
N THR A 303 20.05 34.72 -24.37
CA THR A 303 19.73 35.33 -25.66
C THR A 303 19.84 34.35 -26.82
N THR A 304 20.89 33.51 -26.84
CA THR A 304 21.09 32.53 -27.92
C THR A 304 19.98 31.48 -27.93
N LEU A 305 19.63 30.95 -26.76
CA LEU A 305 18.55 29.98 -26.60
C LEU A 305 17.20 30.61 -26.93
N TYR A 306 16.91 31.81 -26.41
CA TYR A 306 15.68 32.57 -26.69
C TYR A 306 15.40 32.67 -28.19
N ASN A 307 16.38 33.10 -28.99
CA ASN A 307 16.18 33.25 -30.43
C ASN A 307 16.03 31.92 -31.16
N ALA A 308 16.71 30.86 -30.73
CA ALA A 308 16.52 29.52 -31.30
C ALA A 308 15.08 29.02 -31.05
N ILE A 309 14.57 29.23 -29.84
CA ILE A 309 13.23 28.82 -29.41
C ILE A 309 12.13 29.66 -30.07
N LEU A 310 12.33 30.98 -30.16
CA LEU A 310 11.44 31.90 -30.86
C LEU A 310 11.27 31.51 -32.34
N ARG A 311 12.36 31.13 -33.01
CA ARG A 311 12.33 30.64 -34.40
C ARG A 311 11.64 29.28 -34.57
N ALA A 312 11.58 28.48 -33.50
CA ALA A 312 10.88 27.20 -33.48
C ALA A 312 9.38 27.34 -33.15
N ASP A 313 8.90 28.57 -32.92
CA ASP A 313 7.53 28.86 -32.47
C ASP A 313 7.13 28.10 -31.19
N ILE A 314 8.11 27.84 -30.31
CA ILE A 314 7.88 27.23 -29.01
C ILE A 314 7.51 28.33 -28.00
N ALA A 315 6.51 28.05 -27.16
CA ALA A 315 6.00 29.02 -26.19
C ALA A 315 7.07 29.47 -25.18
N ILE A 316 7.25 30.80 -25.09
CA ILE A 316 8.15 31.45 -24.13
C ILE A 316 7.27 32.05 -23.04
N THR A 317 7.33 31.45 -21.85
CA THR A 317 6.45 31.82 -20.72
C THR A 317 7.04 32.90 -19.84
N GLU A 318 8.36 33.10 -19.88
CA GLU A 318 9.05 34.16 -19.15
C GLU A 318 10.26 34.62 -19.94
N ARG A 319 10.38 35.94 -20.16
CA ARG A 319 11.53 36.57 -20.82
C ARG A 319 11.65 38.02 -20.36
N TYR A 320 12.87 38.42 -20.02
CA TYR A 320 13.24 39.80 -19.72
C TYR A 320 14.30 40.30 -20.71
N HIS A 321 14.34 41.61 -20.94
CA HIS A 321 15.39 42.25 -21.73
C HIS A 321 16.40 42.95 -20.81
N HIS A 322 17.60 43.20 -21.32
CA HIS A 322 18.59 44.05 -20.65
C HIS A 322 18.12 45.51 -20.62
N SER A 323 18.62 46.27 -19.66
CA SER A 323 18.41 47.72 -19.57
C SER A 323 19.07 48.51 -20.72
N PHE A 324 20.07 47.94 -21.41
CA PHE A 324 20.78 48.54 -22.54
C PHE A 324 20.99 47.54 -23.68
N PRO A 325 21.13 48.01 -24.94
CA PRO A 325 21.42 47.16 -26.07
C PRO A 325 22.71 46.35 -25.89
N VAL A 326 22.65 45.07 -26.25
CA VAL A 326 23.80 44.16 -26.27
C VAL A 326 24.34 44.03 -27.70
N ALA A 327 25.66 43.92 -27.86
CA ALA A 327 26.30 43.94 -29.18
C ALA A 327 26.16 42.63 -29.98
N TYR A 328 25.77 41.53 -29.34
CA TYR A 328 25.78 40.19 -29.94
C TYR A 328 24.45 39.76 -30.59
N VAL A 329 23.40 40.61 -30.53
CA VAL A 329 22.13 40.43 -31.26
C VAL A 329 21.51 41.78 -31.64
N PRO A 330 20.65 41.84 -32.68
CA PRO A 330 19.87 43.05 -32.99
C PRO A 330 18.95 43.50 -31.84
N PRO A 331 18.54 44.79 -31.81
CA PRO A 331 17.57 45.29 -30.85
C PRO A 331 16.26 44.48 -30.84
N GLY A 332 15.74 44.22 -29.63
CA GLY A 332 14.50 43.46 -29.42
C GLY A 332 14.67 41.93 -29.39
N GLN A 333 15.87 41.41 -29.68
CA GLN A 333 16.14 39.97 -29.70
C GLN A 333 16.90 39.46 -28.48
N ASP A 334 17.15 40.29 -27.48
CA ASP A 334 17.93 39.90 -26.31
C ASP A 334 17.08 39.19 -25.25
N ALA A 335 17.73 38.40 -24.41
CA ALA A 335 17.13 37.87 -23.19
C ALA A 335 18.17 37.92 -22.05
N THR A 336 17.74 38.35 -20.88
CA THR A 336 18.57 38.43 -19.67
C THR A 336 18.05 37.51 -18.58
N ILE A 337 18.95 37.05 -17.73
CA ILE A 337 18.66 36.26 -16.53
C ILE A 337 19.49 36.79 -15.36
N SER A 338 18.99 36.63 -14.14
CA SER A 338 19.68 37.03 -12.93
C SER A 338 19.21 36.20 -11.74
N GLY A 339 20.10 35.37 -11.20
CA GLY A 339 19.86 34.57 -9.99
C GLY A 339 18.51 33.85 -10.01
N ASP A 340 17.69 34.13 -9.00
CA ASP A 340 16.31 33.62 -8.87
C ASP A 340 15.24 34.68 -9.21
N VAL A 341 15.66 35.85 -9.72
CA VAL A 341 14.79 37.02 -9.92
C VAL A 341 14.31 37.13 -11.36
N LEU A 342 15.21 36.94 -12.33
CA LEU A 342 14.89 37.01 -13.77
C LEU A 342 15.27 35.71 -14.43
N ASP A 343 14.33 35.04 -15.10
CA ASP A 343 14.58 33.77 -15.79
C ASP A 343 14.15 33.82 -17.26
N LEU A 344 14.64 32.83 -18.02
CA LEU A 344 14.09 32.47 -19.32
C LEU A 344 13.37 31.13 -19.15
N LYS A 345 12.03 31.16 -19.24
CA LYS A 345 11.20 29.96 -19.14
C LYS A 345 10.51 29.66 -20.45
N ILE A 346 10.52 28.38 -20.80
CA ILE A 346 10.04 27.86 -22.08
C ILE A 346 9.09 26.70 -21.77
N LEU A 347 7.89 26.72 -22.31
CA LEU A 347 6.94 25.62 -22.24
C LEU A 347 6.98 24.86 -23.56
N LEU A 348 7.27 23.55 -23.52
CA LEU A 348 7.18 22.74 -24.73
C LEU A 348 5.70 22.48 -25.07
N ASN A 349 5.10 23.40 -25.81
CA ASN A 349 3.69 23.38 -26.23
C ASN A 349 3.44 22.57 -27.51
N ILE A 350 4.47 21.95 -28.07
CA ILE A 350 4.33 21.08 -29.24
C ILE A 350 3.87 19.71 -28.73
N PRO A 351 2.60 19.30 -28.94
CA PRO A 351 2.22 17.91 -28.70
C PRO A 351 3.07 17.06 -29.62
N TYR A 352 3.52 15.88 -29.18
CA TYR A 352 4.27 14.94 -30.01
C TYR A 352 3.60 14.75 -31.39
N ILE A 353 3.99 15.54 -32.38
CA ILE A 353 3.54 15.47 -33.76
C ILE A 353 4.79 15.68 -34.58
N LEU A 354 5.35 14.56 -35.02
CA LEU A 354 6.11 14.53 -36.25
C LEU A 354 5.29 13.76 -37.27
N ASN A 355 4.64 14.52 -38.14
CA ASN A 355 4.47 14.14 -39.53
C ASN A 355 4.18 15.41 -40.33
N PRO A 356 5.15 15.97 -41.05
CA PRO A 356 4.88 16.40 -42.40
C PRO A 356 5.18 15.21 -43.33
N THR A 357 4.17 14.79 -44.08
CA THR A 357 4.35 14.09 -45.37
C THR A 357 5.45 14.71 -46.20
#